data_AF-A0A8B7YES8-F1
#
_entry.id   AF-A0A8B7YES8-F1
#
_cell.length_a   1.000
_cell.length_b   1.000
_cell.length_c   1.000
_cell.angle_alpha   90.00
_cell.angle_beta   90.00
_cell.angle_gamma   90.00
#
_symmetry.space_group_name_H-M   'P 1'
#
loop_
_entity.id
_entity.type
_entity.pdbx_description
1 polymer ?
#
loop_
_entity_poly.entity_id
_entity_poly.type
_entity_poly.pdbx_seq_one_letter_code
_entity_poly.pdbx_strand_id
1 'polypeptide(L)'
;MKLQATMVLCCVLFGLPGIKSLKTSCADSPCQNNGICTDIPFRNTYHCYCPSDYSGHDCEIRVGDSSDPCASNPCPDSQRCIALTGSAQGYLCF
;
A
#
# COMPACT_ATOMS: atom_id res chain seq x y z
N MET A 1 43.09 -2.63 16.60
CA MET A 1 42.67 -3.21 15.29
C MET A 1 41.96 -4.54 15.52
N LYS A 2 40.71 -4.51 16.01
CA LYS A 2 39.80 -5.67 16.15
C LYS A 2 38.35 -5.15 16.34
N LEU A 3 38.08 -3.97 15.79
CA LEU A 3 36.85 -3.19 15.99
C LEU A 3 35.71 -3.60 15.02
N GLN A 4 35.87 -4.73 14.32
CA GLN A 4 34.88 -5.24 13.36
C GLN A 4 34.18 -6.52 13.82
N ALA A 5 34.73 -7.25 14.81
CA ALA A 5 34.13 -8.51 15.27
C ALA A 5 33.00 -8.31 16.30
N THR A 6 33.00 -7.20 17.06
CA THR A 6 32.04 -6.93 18.15
C THR A 6 30.66 -6.48 17.66
N MET A 7 30.55 -5.95 16.43
CA MET A 7 29.27 -5.46 15.89
C MET A 7 28.37 -6.60 15.37
N VAL A 8 28.96 -7.73 14.98
CA VAL A 8 28.25 -8.92 14.47
C VAL A 8 27.51 -9.64 15.58
N LEU A 9 28.08 -9.69 16.79
CA LEU A 9 27.49 -10.39 17.94
C LEU A 9 26.34 -9.61 18.60
N CYS A 10 26.30 -8.27 18.44
CA CYS A 10 25.24 -7.42 18.99
C CYS A 10 23.91 -7.54 18.21
N CYS A 11 23.99 -7.76 16.90
CA CYS A 11 22.79 -7.83 16.04
C CYS A 11 21.92 -9.07 16.29
N VAL A 12 22.50 -10.17 16.77
CA VAL A 12 21.77 -11.44 17.01
C VAL A 12 20.93 -11.42 18.30
N LEU A 13 21.20 -10.47 19.21
CA LEU A 13 20.50 -10.35 20.51
C LEU A 13 19.46 -9.21 20.55
N PHE A 14 19.58 -8.20 19.69
CA PHE A 14 18.68 -7.04 19.67
C PHE A 14 17.69 -7.03 18.50
N GLY A 15 17.49 -8.17 17.83
CA GLY A 15 16.54 -8.39 16.72
C GLY A 15 15.99 -7.10 16.12
N LEU A 16 16.76 -6.43 15.26
CA LEU A 16 16.45 -5.08 14.78
C LEU A 16 15.02 -5.04 14.21
N PRO A 17 14.05 -4.41 14.90
CA PRO A 17 12.71 -4.29 14.38
C PRO A 17 12.75 -3.12 13.39
N GLY A 18 12.97 -3.40 12.10
CA GLY A 18 12.69 -2.42 11.05
C GLY A 18 13.78 -2.10 10.02
N ILE A 19 14.63 -3.05 9.62
CA ILE A 19 15.23 -2.95 8.28
C ILE A 19 14.13 -3.21 7.24
N LYS A 20 13.33 -2.17 6.95
CA LYS A 20 12.32 -2.21 5.88
C LYS A 20 13.10 -2.41 4.58
N SER A 21 12.96 -3.57 3.95
CA SER A 21 13.64 -3.91 2.70
C SER A 21 13.39 -2.79 1.70
N LEU A 22 14.46 -2.09 1.29
CA LEU A 22 14.38 -0.90 0.46
C LEU A 22 14.05 -1.33 -0.98
N LYS A 23 12.76 -1.55 -1.25
CA LYS A 23 12.29 -1.90 -2.59
C LYS A 23 12.50 -0.69 -3.51
N THR A 24 13.39 -0.81 -4.49
CA THR A 24 13.72 0.26 -5.44
C THR A 24 13.55 -0.16 -6.89
N SER A 25 13.27 -1.43 -7.12
CA SER A 25 13.16 -2.01 -8.46
C SER A 25 12.12 -3.12 -8.50
N CYS A 26 11.69 -3.48 -9.70
CA CYS A 26 10.81 -4.61 -9.92
C CYS A 26 11.45 -5.96 -9.57
N ALA A 27 12.79 -6.03 -9.49
CA ALA A 27 13.48 -7.23 -9.02
C ALA A 27 13.12 -7.58 -7.57
N ASP A 28 12.74 -6.60 -6.74
CA ASP A 28 12.31 -6.80 -5.36
C ASP A 28 10.84 -7.27 -5.24
N SER A 29 10.15 -7.45 -6.37
CA SER A 29 8.71 -7.74 -6.45
C SER A 29 7.89 -6.83 -5.50
N PRO A 30 7.92 -5.50 -5.72
CA PRO A 30 7.22 -4.55 -4.86
C PRO A 30 5.71 -4.65 -4.94
N CYS A 31 5.17 -4.72 -6.15
CA CYS A 31 3.74 -4.74 -6.40
C CYS A 31 3.06 -6.00 -5.86
N GLN A 32 2.04 -5.79 -5.04
CA GLN A 32 1.18 -6.81 -4.45
C GLN A 32 -0.07 -7.03 -5.31
N ASN A 33 -0.88 -8.03 -4.95
CA ASN A 33 -2.22 -8.25 -5.49
C ASN A 33 -2.27 -8.28 -7.03
N ASN A 34 -1.31 -8.96 -7.64
CA ASN A 34 -1.19 -9.09 -9.09
C ASN A 34 -0.99 -7.76 -9.86
N GLY A 35 -0.46 -6.72 -9.19
CA GLY A 35 -0.01 -5.49 -9.85
C GLY A 35 1.17 -5.75 -10.81
N ILE A 36 1.18 -5.05 -11.94
CA ILE A 36 2.27 -5.12 -12.93
C ILE A 36 3.34 -4.10 -12.56
N CYS A 37 4.58 -4.55 -12.40
CA CYS A 37 5.69 -3.67 -12.06
C CYS A 37 6.46 -3.21 -13.30
N THR A 38 6.82 -1.93 -13.35
CA THR A 38 7.74 -1.36 -14.36
C THR A 38 8.82 -0.51 -13.68
N ASP A 39 10.09 -0.77 -14.03
CA ASP A 39 11.23 0.02 -13.54
C ASP A 39 11.26 1.42 -14.18
N ILE A 40 11.59 2.43 -13.37
CA ILE A 40 11.81 3.82 -13.76
C ILE A 40 13.30 4.14 -13.58
N PRO A 41 14.14 3.85 -14.58
CA PRO A 41 15.60 3.91 -14.44
C PRO A 41 16.12 5.34 -14.17
N PHE A 42 15.46 6.37 -14.69
CA PHE A 42 15.87 7.77 -14.50
C PHE A 42 15.76 8.27 -13.06
N ARG A 43 14.99 7.59 -12.20
CA ARG A 43 14.77 7.98 -10.81
C ARG A 43 15.14 6.88 -9.82
N ASN A 44 15.77 5.81 -10.29
CA ASN A 44 16.16 4.65 -9.49
C ASN A 44 15.00 4.14 -8.61
N THR A 45 13.82 4.03 -9.24
CA THR A 45 12.54 3.67 -8.60
C THR A 45 11.71 2.80 -9.55
N TYR A 46 10.53 2.37 -9.11
CA TYR A 46 9.57 1.59 -9.90
C TYR A 46 8.18 2.23 -9.87
N HIS A 47 7.29 1.70 -10.71
CA HIS A 47 5.86 1.99 -10.66
C HIS A 47 5.05 0.71 -10.78
N CYS A 48 4.02 0.61 -9.94
CA CYS A 48 3.06 -0.47 -9.98
C CYS A 48 1.79 -0.04 -10.69
N TYR A 49 1.41 -0.77 -11.73
CA TYR A 49 0.10 -0.69 -12.35
C TYR A 49 -0.84 -1.64 -11.63
N CYS A 50 -1.73 -1.08 -10.81
CA CYS A 50 -2.64 -1.86 -9.99
C CYS A 50 -3.89 -2.30 -10.78
N PRO A 51 -4.43 -3.50 -10.50
CA PRO A 51 -5.77 -3.88 -10.97
C PRO A 51 -6.85 -2.98 -10.39
N SER A 52 -8.06 -2.98 -10.98
CA SER A 52 -9.18 -2.08 -10.62
C SER A 52 -9.54 -2.11 -9.14
N ASP A 53 -9.31 -3.24 -8.48
CA ASP A 53 -9.72 -3.49 -7.10
C ASP A 53 -8.60 -3.14 -6.11
N TYR A 54 -7.48 -2.57 -6.56
CA TYR A 54 -6.32 -2.24 -5.71
C TYR A 54 -5.68 -0.88 -6.07
N SER A 55 -5.10 -0.23 -5.06
CA SER A 55 -4.41 1.06 -5.14
C SER A 55 -3.27 1.13 -4.11
N GLY A 56 -2.59 2.27 -4.02
CA GLY A 56 -1.37 2.42 -3.22
C GLY A 56 -0.10 2.32 -4.08
N HIS A 57 1.06 2.55 -3.46
CA HIS A 57 2.33 2.54 -4.20
C HIS A 57 2.72 1.12 -4.63
N ASP A 58 2.40 0.14 -3.80
CA ASP A 58 2.67 -1.28 -3.96
C ASP A 58 1.39 -2.07 -4.29
N CYS A 59 0.29 -1.40 -4.67
CA CYS A 59 -1.03 -2.04 -4.80
C CYS A 59 -1.49 -2.73 -3.50
N GLU A 60 -1.10 -2.19 -2.34
CA GLU A 60 -1.36 -2.74 -1.01
C GLU A 60 -2.77 -2.43 -0.48
N ILE A 61 -3.43 -1.44 -1.06
CA ILE A 61 -4.74 -0.95 -0.64
C ILE A 61 -5.80 -1.57 -1.53
N ARG A 62 -6.90 -2.09 -0.97
CA ARG A 62 -8.05 -2.54 -1.76
C ARG A 62 -8.96 -1.35 -2.11
N VAL A 63 -9.20 -1.13 -3.40
CA VAL A 63 -10.19 -0.15 -3.89
C VAL A 63 -11.58 -0.72 -3.60
N GLY A 64 -12.36 0.00 -2.80
CA GLY A 64 -13.59 -0.50 -2.16
C GLY A 64 -13.45 -0.72 -0.64
N ASP A 65 -12.21 -0.78 -0.13
CA ASP A 65 -11.87 -0.59 1.28
C ASP A 65 -11.46 0.86 1.57
N SER A 66 -11.67 1.77 0.60
CA SER A 66 -12.05 3.13 0.97
C SER A 66 -13.33 2.97 1.77
N SER A 67 -13.21 2.89 3.10
CA SER A 67 -14.32 2.79 4.06
C SER A 67 -15.37 3.89 3.89
N ASP A 68 -15.12 4.83 2.98
CA ASP A 68 -16.06 5.82 2.49
C ASP A 68 -16.74 5.37 1.17
N PRO A 69 -17.90 4.71 1.26
CA PRO A 69 -18.75 4.39 0.11
C PRO A 69 -19.34 5.61 -0.61
N CYS A 70 -19.15 6.84 -0.09
CA CYS A 70 -19.56 8.06 -0.79
C CYS A 70 -18.53 8.56 -1.80
N ALA A 71 -17.32 7.99 -1.86
CA ALA A 71 -16.23 8.47 -2.71
C ALA A 71 -16.57 8.46 -4.22
N SER A 72 -17.42 7.53 -4.67
CA SER A 72 -17.85 7.43 -6.06
C SER A 72 -19.11 8.25 -6.38
N ASN A 73 -19.59 9.10 -5.46
CA ASN A 73 -20.85 9.82 -5.55
C ASN A 73 -22.02 8.92 -6.02
N PRO A 74 -22.33 7.84 -5.29
CA PRO A 74 -23.37 6.89 -5.70
C PRO A 74 -24.80 7.43 -5.59
N CYS A 75 -24.99 8.62 -5.01
CA CYS A 75 -26.30 9.24 -4.82
C CYS A 75 -26.70 10.12 -6.02
N PRO A 76 -27.99 10.18 -6.38
CA PRO A 76 -28.49 11.09 -7.42
C PRO A 76 -28.18 12.56 -7.12
N ASP A 77 -28.12 13.38 -8.18
CA ASP A 77 -27.92 14.82 -8.07
C ASP A 77 -28.90 15.43 -7.06
N SER A 78 -28.37 16.24 -6.13
CA SER A 78 -29.08 16.89 -5.01
C SER A 78 -29.33 16.06 -3.76
N GLN A 79 -28.80 14.83 -3.65
CA GLN A 79 -28.83 14.07 -2.38
C GLN A 79 -27.49 14.12 -1.65
N ARG A 80 -27.54 14.09 -0.32
CA ARG A 80 -26.35 14.01 0.54
C ARG A 80 -26.00 12.55 0.81
N CYS A 81 -24.79 12.16 0.43
CA CYS A 81 -24.27 10.84 0.77
C CYS A 81 -23.72 10.82 2.20
N ILE A 82 -24.08 9.78 2.96
CA ILE A 82 -23.57 9.52 4.31
C ILE A 82 -23.01 8.10 4.34
N ALA A 83 -21.71 7.97 4.63
CA ALA A 83 -21.07 6.68 4.88
C ALA A 83 -21.61 6.08 6.20
N LEU A 84 -22.11 4.85 6.12
CA LEU A 84 -22.59 4.11 7.27
C LEU A 84 -21.65 2.95 7.59
N THR A 85 -20.86 3.10 8.64
CA THR A 85 -20.03 2.01 9.16
C THR A 85 -20.95 0.91 9.72
N GLY A 86 -20.97 -0.27 9.08
CA GLY A 86 -21.71 -1.45 9.56
C GLY A 86 -23.12 -1.66 9.00
N SER A 87 -23.53 -0.93 7.96
CA SER A 87 -24.80 -1.19 7.25
C SER A 87 -24.60 -2.06 6.01
N ALA A 88 -25.57 -2.93 5.70
CA ALA A 88 -25.49 -3.86 4.56
C ALA A 88 -25.37 -3.15 3.18
N GLN A 89 -25.79 -1.88 3.09
CA GLN A 89 -25.65 -1.03 1.90
C GLN A 89 -24.41 -0.12 1.92
N GLY A 90 -23.66 -0.02 3.02
CA GLY A 90 -22.46 0.82 3.16
C GLY A 90 -22.72 2.35 3.22
N TYR A 91 -23.73 2.88 2.54
CA TYR A 91 -24.07 4.31 2.50
C TYR A 91 -25.58 4.56 2.49
N LEU A 92 -25.98 5.80 2.77
CA LEU A 92 -27.35 6.30 2.55
C LEU A 92 -27.33 7.62 1.79
N CYS A 93 -28.38 7.82 1.00
CA CYS A 93 -28.66 9.07 0.30
C CYS A 93 -29.89 9.74 0.95
N PHE A 94 -29.79 11.05 1.21
CA PHE A 94 -30.83 11.87 1.84
C PHE A 94 -31.12 13.13 1.03
#